data_AF-A0A2T0QLN3-F1
#
_entry.id   AF-A0A2T0QLN3-F1
#
_cell.length_a   1.000
_cell.length_b   1.000
_cell.length_c   1.000
_cell.angle_alpha   90.00
_cell.angle_beta   90.00
_cell.angle_gamma   90.00
#
_symmetry.space_group_name_H-M   'P 1'
#
loop_
_entity.id
_entity.type
_entity.pdbx_description
1 polymer ?
#
loop_
_entity_poly.entity_id
_entity_poly.type
_entity_poly.pdbx_seq_one_letter_code
_entity_poly.pdbx_strand_id
1 'polypeptide(L)'
;MTSHVTGLLTVAETVAETGASESTIRRRLREKAFPGAVRETGGGWRVPREDLVAAGLLTGSPVEGEAVEETVVDVRDPVVVDVALVERAARAEARVEVLDGLADEVARLRSDLAEWRDRAVGAEATRDAAVAEAERLREVDGRRAGELAAAVERAARAEGRAEGLLARITPRAVEAVDVDSDVEDAVVDEEDAVEPETAGETLAEEVPPVVDEVEEVERPGAWSAVRGWFRRR
;
A
#
# COMPACT_ATOMS: atom_id res chain seq x y z
N MET A 1 -57.11 -6.79 17.82
CA MET A 1 -55.84 -6.57 18.55
C MET A 1 -55.99 -7.21 19.93
N THR A 2 -55.84 -8.53 19.99
CA THR A 2 -55.76 -9.27 21.26
C THR A 2 -54.35 -9.07 21.79
N SER A 3 -54.22 -8.23 22.83
CA SER A 3 -53.02 -8.18 23.64
C SER A 3 -52.86 -9.54 24.31
N HIS A 4 -52.11 -10.44 23.69
CA HIS A 4 -51.59 -11.61 24.38
C HIS A 4 -50.69 -11.06 25.48
N VAL A 5 -51.13 -11.21 26.73
CA VAL A 5 -50.29 -10.94 27.89
C VAL A 5 -49.15 -11.96 27.83
N THR A 6 -48.03 -11.55 27.25
CA THR A 6 -46.80 -12.35 27.14
C THR A 6 -46.25 -12.54 28.55
N GLY A 7 -46.60 -13.67 29.17
CA GLY A 7 -46.09 -14.05 30.48
C GLY A 7 -44.57 -14.27 30.41
N LEU A 8 -43.82 -13.48 31.17
CA LEU A 8 -42.41 -13.70 31.44
C LEU A 8 -42.26 -14.81 32.49
N LEU A 9 -41.77 -15.96 32.06
CA LEU A 9 -41.65 -17.17 32.87
C LEU A 9 -40.28 -17.21 33.56
N THR A 10 -40.25 -17.60 34.83
CA THR A 10 -39.01 -17.93 35.53
C THR A 10 -38.38 -19.20 34.96
N VAL A 11 -37.12 -19.46 35.32
CA VAL A 11 -36.42 -20.70 34.91
C VAL A 11 -37.18 -21.95 35.37
N ALA A 12 -37.74 -21.94 36.58
CA ALA A 12 -38.51 -23.07 37.11
C ALA A 12 -39.81 -23.31 36.32
N GLU A 13 -40.53 -22.24 35.99
CA GLU A 13 -41.74 -22.32 35.15
C GLU A 13 -41.40 -22.79 33.73
N THR A 14 -40.28 -22.32 33.17
CA THR A 14 -39.79 -22.73 31.85
C THR A 14 -39.48 -24.24 31.82
N VAL A 15 -38.84 -24.77 32.87
CA VAL A 15 -38.55 -26.21 33.01
C VAL A 15 -39.84 -27.01 33.08
N ALA A 16 -40.81 -26.55 33.86
CA ALA A 16 -42.11 -27.20 33.96
C ALA A 16 -42.87 -27.22 32.62
N GLU A 17 -42.78 -26.13 31.84
CA GLU A 17 -43.56 -25.99 30.60
C GLU A 17 -42.92 -26.67 29.39
N THR A 18 -41.59 -26.70 29.32
CA THR A 18 -40.86 -27.29 28.18
C THR A 18 -40.46 -28.75 28.41
N GLY A 19 -40.49 -29.23 29.66
CA GLY A 19 -39.93 -30.53 30.04
C GLY A 19 -38.40 -30.62 29.93
N ALA A 20 -37.72 -29.54 29.53
CA ALA A 20 -36.27 -29.51 29.42
C ALA A 20 -35.62 -29.36 30.80
N SER A 21 -34.43 -29.95 30.99
CA SER A 21 -33.71 -29.84 32.27
C SER A 21 -33.27 -28.40 32.57
N GLU A 22 -33.22 -28.04 33.86
CA GLU A 22 -32.78 -26.70 34.29
C GLU A 22 -31.39 -26.33 33.75
N SER A 23 -30.47 -27.29 33.70
CA SER A 23 -29.13 -27.12 33.12
C SER A 23 -29.18 -26.70 31.65
N THR A 24 -30.11 -27.26 30.87
CA THR A 24 -30.31 -26.94 29.45
C THR A 24 -30.81 -25.50 29.28
N ILE A 25 -31.81 -25.10 30.07
CA ILE A 25 -32.35 -23.74 30.05
C ILE A 25 -31.28 -22.71 30.43
N ARG A 26 -30.52 -22.97 31.51
CA ARG A 26 -29.40 -22.10 31.93
C ARG A 26 -28.26 -22.04 30.90
N ARG A 27 -27.98 -23.14 30.20
CA ARG A 27 -26.98 -23.14 29.10
C ARG A 27 -27.44 -22.23 27.96
N ARG A 28 -28.68 -22.38 27.49
CA ARG A 28 -29.24 -21.56 26.41
C ARG A 28 -29.31 -20.07 26.78
N LEU A 29 -29.59 -19.74 28.05
CA LEU A 29 -29.50 -18.37 28.55
C LEU A 29 -28.08 -17.78 28.47
N ARG A 30 -27.05 -18.57 28.82
CA ARG A 30 -25.64 -18.14 28.68
C ARG A 30 -25.24 -17.95 27.22
N GLU A 31 -25.78 -18.77 26.33
CA GLU A 31 -25.59 -18.68 24.88
C GLU A 31 -26.41 -17.56 24.22
N LYS A 32 -27.23 -16.82 25.00
CA LYS A 32 -28.14 -15.77 24.51
C LYS A 32 -29.13 -16.28 23.45
N ALA A 33 -29.58 -17.52 23.57
CA ALA A 33 -30.54 -18.13 22.66
C ALA A 33 -31.98 -17.59 22.80
N PHE A 34 -32.24 -16.78 23.84
CA PHE A 34 -33.54 -16.15 24.11
C PHE A 34 -33.37 -14.62 24.08
N PRO A 35 -33.66 -13.95 22.94
CA PRO A 35 -33.39 -12.53 22.75
C PRO A 35 -34.12 -11.61 23.74
N GLY A 36 -35.31 -11.98 24.19
CA GLY A 36 -36.14 -11.24 25.12
C GLY A 36 -35.96 -11.66 26.59
N ALA A 37 -34.99 -12.53 26.91
CA ALA A 37 -34.73 -12.91 28.30
C ALA A 37 -34.11 -11.75 29.10
N VAL A 38 -34.68 -11.47 30.27
CA VAL A 38 -34.27 -10.38 31.15
C VAL A 38 -33.85 -10.95 32.51
N ARG A 39 -32.77 -10.40 33.08
CA ARG A 39 -32.34 -10.72 34.45
C ARG A 39 -32.92 -9.72 35.43
N GLU A 40 -33.67 -10.20 36.42
CA GLU A 40 -34.25 -9.37 37.47
C GLU A 40 -33.18 -8.91 38.47
N THR A 41 -33.48 -7.85 39.22
CA THR A 41 -32.61 -7.28 40.27
C THR A 41 -32.24 -8.31 41.36
N GLY A 42 -33.06 -9.34 41.56
CA GLY A 42 -32.78 -10.47 42.46
C GLY A 42 -31.89 -11.57 41.86
N GLY A 43 -31.41 -11.39 40.62
CA GLY A 43 -30.50 -12.32 39.94
C GLY A 43 -31.17 -13.48 39.20
N GLY A 44 -32.50 -13.63 39.31
CA GLY A 44 -33.30 -14.59 38.55
C GLY A 44 -33.46 -14.19 37.08
N TRP A 45 -33.54 -15.18 36.20
CA TRP A 45 -33.85 -14.97 34.79
C TRP A 45 -35.34 -15.13 34.54
N ARG A 46 -35.89 -14.25 33.71
CA ARG A 46 -37.21 -14.41 33.12
C ARG A 46 -37.12 -14.51 31.60
N VAL A 47 -37.86 -15.47 31.04
CA VAL A 47 -37.85 -15.81 29.62
C VAL A 47 -39.26 -15.62 29.06
N PRO A 48 -39.42 -14.86 27.96
CA PRO A 48 -40.70 -14.78 27.28
C PRO A 48 -41.10 -16.15 26.72
N ARG A 49 -42.39 -16.50 26.85
CA ARG A 49 -42.93 -17.73 26.27
C ARG A 49 -42.69 -17.83 24.76
N GLU A 50 -42.74 -16.70 24.06
CA GLU A 50 -42.49 -16.58 22.61
C GLU A 50 -41.09 -17.05 22.22
N ASP A 51 -40.08 -16.69 23.01
CA ASP A 51 -38.69 -17.11 22.80
C ASP A 51 -38.55 -18.63 22.99
N LEU A 52 -39.33 -19.25 23.87
CA LEU A 52 -39.34 -20.69 24.06
C LEU A 52 -39.95 -21.43 22.86
N VAL A 53 -41.00 -20.87 22.25
CA VAL A 53 -41.58 -21.37 21.00
C VAL A 53 -40.60 -21.19 19.84
N ALA A 54 -40.01 -20.00 19.70
CA ALA A 54 -39.03 -19.70 18.65
C ALA A 54 -37.79 -20.60 18.75
N ALA A 55 -37.39 -20.95 19.96
CA ALA A 55 -36.28 -21.87 20.22
C ALA A 55 -36.65 -23.36 20.08
N GLY A 56 -37.90 -23.66 19.70
CA GLY A 56 -38.42 -25.02 19.50
C GLY A 56 -38.51 -25.85 20.78
N LEU A 57 -38.54 -25.20 21.96
CA LEU A 57 -38.64 -25.89 23.26
C LEU A 57 -40.09 -26.12 23.68
N LEU A 58 -41.01 -25.28 23.20
CA LEU A 58 -42.45 -25.51 23.29
C LEU A 58 -42.91 -26.10 21.95
N THR A 59 -42.59 -27.37 21.71
CA THR A 59 -43.36 -28.19 20.77
C THR A 59 -44.75 -28.32 21.37
N GLY A 60 -45.71 -27.56 20.83
CA GLY A 60 -47.07 -27.49 21.36
C GLY A 60 -47.56 -28.87 21.81
N SER A 61 -47.97 -28.96 23.07
CA SER A 61 -48.69 -30.12 23.57
C SER A 61 -49.74 -30.49 22.51
N PRO A 62 -49.75 -31.73 21.99
CA PRO A 62 -50.86 -32.16 21.17
C PRO A 62 -52.12 -31.93 22.00
N VAL A 63 -53.10 -31.27 21.39
CA VAL A 63 -54.45 -31.18 21.95
C VAL A 63 -54.90 -32.62 22.18
N GLU A 64 -54.92 -33.06 23.43
CA GLU A 64 -55.53 -34.34 23.79
C GLU A 64 -57.02 -34.26 23.45
N GLY A 65 -57.45 -35.10 22.51
CA GLY A 65 -58.84 -35.49 22.37
C GLY A 65 -59.61 -34.93 21.17
N GLU A 66 -59.17 -35.23 19.96
CA GLU A 66 -60.14 -35.49 18.90
C GLU A 66 -59.68 -36.74 18.16
N ALA A 67 -60.44 -37.82 18.32
CA ALA A 67 -60.24 -39.03 17.56
C ALA A 67 -60.42 -38.66 16.09
N VAL A 68 -59.30 -38.49 15.38
CA VAL A 68 -59.30 -38.35 13.93
C VAL A 68 -59.71 -39.71 13.41
N GLU A 69 -61.03 -39.89 13.21
CA GLU A 69 -61.54 -40.86 12.27
C GLU A 69 -60.75 -40.68 10.98
N GLU A 70 -60.13 -41.79 10.55
CA GLU A 70 -59.51 -41.95 9.25
C GLU A 70 -60.58 -41.72 8.18
N THR A 71 -60.87 -40.45 7.92
CA THR A 71 -61.66 -40.00 6.79
C THR A 71 -60.75 -40.22 5.60
N VAL A 72 -60.96 -41.35 4.93
CA VAL A 72 -60.52 -41.58 3.56
C VAL A 72 -61.12 -40.45 2.73
N VAL A 73 -60.38 -39.34 2.60
CA VAL A 73 -60.76 -38.21 1.75
C VAL A 73 -60.65 -38.73 0.32
N ASP A 74 -61.79 -38.98 -0.31
CA ASP A 74 -61.88 -39.33 -1.73
C ASP A 74 -61.28 -38.17 -2.55
N VAL A 75 -60.06 -38.39 -3.07
CA VAL A 75 -59.26 -37.42 -3.84
C VAL A 75 -59.82 -37.29 -5.26
N ARG A 76 -61.08 -36.85 -5.36
CA ARG A 76 -61.77 -36.57 -6.62
C ARG A 76 -62.36 -35.17 -6.69
N ASP A 77 -62.06 -34.32 -5.72
CA ASP A 77 -62.40 -32.90 -5.79
C ASP A 77 -61.31 -32.14 -6.56
N PRO A 78 -61.63 -31.39 -7.63
CA PRO A 78 -60.66 -30.58 -8.34
C PRO A 78 -60.08 -29.55 -7.39
N VAL A 79 -58.77 -29.61 -7.16
CA VAL A 79 -58.02 -28.62 -6.37
C VAL A 79 -58.25 -27.26 -7.01
N VAL A 80 -59.10 -26.43 -6.38
CA VAL A 80 -59.26 -25.03 -6.77
C VAL A 80 -58.00 -24.31 -6.32
N VAL A 81 -57.07 -24.14 -7.24
CA VAL A 81 -55.85 -23.36 -7.01
C VAL A 81 -56.25 -21.90 -6.84
N ASP A 82 -56.03 -21.35 -5.65
CA ASP A 82 -56.24 -19.93 -5.38
C ASP A 82 -55.24 -19.10 -6.20
N VAL A 83 -55.75 -18.37 -7.19
CA VAL A 83 -54.95 -17.49 -8.06
C VAL A 83 -54.17 -16.45 -7.25
N ALA A 84 -54.72 -15.97 -6.13
CA ALA A 84 -54.03 -15.00 -5.28
C ALA A 84 -52.82 -15.62 -4.56
N LEU A 85 -52.86 -16.92 -4.24
CA LEU A 85 -51.72 -17.63 -3.68
C LEU A 85 -50.61 -17.80 -4.73
N VAL A 86 -50.98 -18.16 -5.97
CA VAL A 86 -50.02 -18.28 -7.09
C VAL A 86 -49.36 -16.94 -7.39
N GLU A 87 -50.12 -15.85 -7.46
CA GLU A 87 -49.56 -14.52 -7.66
C GLU A 87 -48.62 -14.09 -6.52
N ARG A 88 -48.96 -14.43 -5.26
CA ARG A 88 -48.10 -14.13 -4.12
C ARG A 88 -46.80 -14.93 -4.18
N ALA A 89 -46.86 -16.19 -4.59
CA ALA A 89 -45.69 -17.05 -4.79
C ALA A 89 -44.78 -16.47 -5.89
N ALA A 90 -45.35 -16.12 -7.05
CA ALA A 90 -44.60 -15.51 -8.15
C ALA A 90 -43.91 -14.18 -7.75
N ARG A 91 -44.60 -13.33 -6.96
CA ARG A 91 -43.98 -12.09 -6.43
C ARG A 91 -42.87 -12.37 -5.42
N ALA A 92 -42.99 -13.44 -4.63
CA ALA A 92 -41.95 -13.84 -3.68
C ALA A 92 -40.71 -14.38 -4.42
N GLU A 93 -40.91 -15.21 -5.45
CA GLU A 93 -39.83 -15.71 -6.30
C GLU A 93 -39.09 -14.57 -7.01
N ALA A 94 -39.82 -13.64 -7.64
CA ALA A 94 -39.22 -12.46 -8.28
C ALA A 94 -38.41 -11.60 -7.28
N ARG A 95 -38.84 -11.53 -6.02
CA ARG A 95 -38.10 -10.81 -4.97
C ARG A 95 -36.81 -11.53 -4.58
N VAL A 96 -36.81 -12.85 -4.53
CA VAL A 96 -35.59 -13.64 -4.28
C VAL A 96 -34.58 -13.42 -5.40
N GLU A 97 -35.02 -13.48 -6.66
CA GLU A 97 -34.15 -13.22 -7.81
C GLU A 97 -33.48 -11.84 -7.77
N VAL A 98 -34.24 -10.80 -7.39
CA VAL A 98 -33.68 -9.44 -7.22
C VAL A 98 -32.66 -9.39 -6.07
N LEU A 99 -32.91 -10.10 -4.97
CA LEU A 99 -31.98 -10.13 -3.84
C LEU A 99 -30.69 -10.88 -4.19
N ASP A 100 -30.79 -11.96 -4.94
CA ASP A 100 -29.62 -12.70 -5.43
C ASP A 100 -28.77 -11.83 -6.38
N GLY A 101 -29.41 -11.11 -7.31
CA GLY A 101 -28.71 -10.16 -8.17
C GLY A 101 -28.03 -9.02 -7.40
N LEU A 102 -28.63 -8.52 -6.32
CA LEU A 102 -28.00 -7.53 -5.44
C LEU A 102 -26.83 -8.12 -4.65
N ALA A 103 -26.93 -9.37 -4.22
CA ALA A 103 -25.85 -10.05 -3.51
C ALA A 103 -24.62 -10.24 -4.41
N ASP A 104 -24.84 -10.62 -5.66
CA ASP A 104 -23.78 -10.75 -6.67
C ASP A 104 -23.11 -9.40 -6.98
N GLU A 105 -23.90 -8.34 -7.13
CA GLU A 105 -23.36 -6.99 -7.35
C GLU A 105 -22.55 -6.49 -6.15
N VAL A 106 -23.02 -6.74 -4.92
CA VAL A 106 -22.25 -6.41 -3.70
C VAL A 106 -20.95 -7.21 -3.64
N ALA A 107 -20.96 -8.49 -4.03
CA ALA A 107 -19.76 -9.31 -4.10
C ALA A 107 -18.76 -8.75 -5.12
N ARG A 108 -19.24 -8.36 -6.31
CA ARG A 108 -18.43 -7.71 -7.34
C ARG A 108 -17.80 -6.42 -6.86
N LEU A 109 -18.59 -5.50 -6.30
CA LEU A 109 -18.10 -4.22 -5.79
C LEU A 109 -17.10 -4.38 -4.63
N ARG A 110 -17.27 -5.40 -3.78
CA ARG A 110 -16.29 -5.73 -2.74
C ARG A 110 -14.98 -6.23 -3.32
N SER A 111 -15.03 -7.05 -4.37
CA SER A 111 -13.83 -7.51 -5.08
C SER A 111 -13.10 -6.34 -5.73
N ASP A 112 -13.82 -5.46 -6.41
CA ASP A 112 -13.25 -4.26 -7.05
C ASP A 112 -12.58 -3.38 -5.98
N LEU A 113 -13.26 -3.13 -4.86
CA LEU A 113 -12.72 -2.32 -3.76
C LEU A 113 -11.45 -2.93 -3.16
N ALA A 114 -11.37 -4.26 -3.05
CA ALA A 114 -10.18 -4.95 -2.59
C ALA A 114 -9.02 -4.74 -3.58
N GLU A 115 -9.26 -4.91 -4.88
CA GLU A 115 -8.24 -4.67 -5.92
C GLU A 115 -7.75 -3.21 -5.92
N TRP A 116 -8.67 -2.24 -5.77
CA TRP A 116 -8.31 -0.82 -5.64
C TRP A 116 -7.47 -0.53 -4.40
N ARG A 117 -7.76 -1.17 -3.26
CA ARG A 117 -6.94 -1.07 -2.05
C ARG A 117 -5.54 -1.62 -2.27
N ASP A 118 -5.42 -2.78 -2.89
CA ASP A 118 -4.12 -3.40 -3.15
C ASP A 118 -3.28 -2.52 -4.11
N ARG A 119 -3.90 -1.96 -5.15
CA ARG A 119 -3.24 -1.00 -6.04
C ARG A 119 -2.79 0.27 -5.30
N ALA A 120 -3.61 0.79 -4.37
CA ALA A 120 -3.26 1.97 -3.58
C ALA A 120 -2.06 1.71 -2.67
N VAL A 121 -2.04 0.56 -1.98
CA VAL A 121 -0.90 0.14 -1.14
C VAL A 121 0.38 -0.01 -1.99
N GLY A 122 0.28 -0.62 -3.17
CA GLY A 122 1.41 -0.73 -4.09
C GLY A 122 1.93 0.64 -4.57
N ALA A 123 1.02 1.58 -4.85
CA ALA A 123 1.38 2.94 -5.26
C ALA A 123 2.07 3.73 -4.14
N GLU A 124 1.62 3.56 -2.89
CA GLU A 124 2.25 4.16 -1.71
C GLU A 124 3.66 3.61 -1.49
N ALA A 125 3.84 2.28 -1.57
CA ALA A 125 5.17 1.66 -1.48
C ALA A 125 6.13 2.15 -2.59
N THR A 126 5.62 2.34 -3.82
CA THR A 126 6.40 2.90 -4.93
C THR A 126 6.79 4.35 -4.68
N ARG A 127 5.87 5.15 -4.10
CA ARG A 127 6.14 6.53 -3.71
C ARG A 127 7.22 6.60 -2.63
N ASP A 128 7.12 5.78 -1.59
CA ASP A 128 8.09 5.74 -0.51
C ASP A 128 9.48 5.32 -1.01
N ALA A 129 9.53 4.33 -1.90
CA ALA A 129 10.77 3.94 -2.57
C ALA A 129 11.38 5.09 -3.39
N ALA A 130 10.56 5.86 -4.10
CA ALA A 130 11.01 7.02 -4.86
C ALA A 130 11.51 8.16 -3.96
N VAL A 131 10.86 8.41 -2.81
CA VAL A 131 11.33 9.40 -1.82
C VAL A 131 12.66 8.99 -1.23
N ALA A 132 12.80 7.72 -0.81
CA ALA A 132 14.05 7.19 -0.26
C ALA A 132 15.20 7.28 -1.27
N GLU A 133 14.96 6.98 -2.55
CA GLU A 133 15.97 7.11 -3.60
C GLU A 133 16.36 8.58 -3.83
N ALA A 134 15.40 9.49 -3.83
CA ALA A 134 15.69 10.93 -3.94
C ALA A 134 16.52 11.45 -2.75
N GLU A 135 16.31 10.94 -1.54
CA GLU A 135 17.12 11.28 -0.37
C GLU A 135 18.56 10.77 -0.49
N ARG A 136 18.75 9.51 -0.94
CA ARG A 136 20.09 8.97 -1.21
C ARG A 136 20.85 9.79 -2.23
N LEU A 137 20.20 10.22 -3.31
CA LEU A 137 20.81 11.06 -4.34
C LEU A 137 21.24 12.43 -3.77
N ARG A 138 20.40 13.06 -2.94
CA ARG A 138 20.78 14.32 -2.26
C ARG A 138 21.96 14.14 -1.32
N GLU A 139 22.07 13.01 -0.64
CA GLU A 139 23.22 12.70 0.22
C GLU A 139 24.51 12.52 -0.59
N VAL A 140 24.44 11.83 -1.73
CA VAL A 140 25.57 11.68 -2.65
C VAL A 140 26.03 13.04 -3.18
N ASP A 141 25.10 13.88 -3.62
CA ASP A 141 25.41 15.23 -4.11
C ASP A 141 26.00 16.11 -3.01
N GLY A 142 25.47 16.03 -1.79
CA GLY A 142 26.02 16.72 -0.62
C GLY A 142 27.46 16.29 -0.31
N ARG A 143 27.76 14.99 -0.38
CA ARG A 143 29.13 14.47 -0.20
C ARG A 143 30.08 14.97 -1.29
N ARG A 144 29.67 14.90 -2.56
CA ARG A 144 30.46 15.41 -3.70
C ARG A 144 30.74 16.91 -3.58
N ALA A 145 29.74 17.69 -3.19
CA ALA A 145 29.90 19.12 -2.94
C ALA A 145 30.92 19.39 -1.84
N GLY A 146 30.88 18.62 -0.74
CA GLY A 146 31.87 18.70 0.33
C GLY A 146 33.29 18.33 -0.11
N GLU A 147 33.45 17.27 -0.90
CA GLU A 147 34.74 16.84 -1.46
C GLU A 147 35.35 17.90 -2.39
N LEU A 148 34.52 18.51 -3.25
CA LEU A 148 34.93 19.61 -4.13
C LEU A 148 35.36 20.84 -3.33
N ALA A 149 34.59 21.23 -2.31
CA ALA A 149 34.96 22.35 -1.43
C ALA A 149 36.31 22.10 -0.73
N ALA A 150 36.53 20.87 -0.22
CA ALA A 150 37.80 20.48 0.39
C ALA A 150 38.96 20.45 -0.62
N ALA A 151 38.70 20.10 -1.89
CA ALA A 151 39.70 20.15 -2.96
C ALA A 151 40.10 21.59 -3.29
N VAL A 152 39.12 22.49 -3.42
CA VAL A 152 39.36 23.93 -3.65
C VAL A 152 40.17 24.54 -2.51
N GLU A 153 39.81 24.23 -1.26
CA GLU A 153 40.53 24.75 -0.09
C GLU A 153 41.98 24.20 -0.03
N ARG A 154 42.21 22.94 -0.42
CA ARG A 154 43.57 22.37 -0.55
C ARG A 154 44.36 23.05 -1.66
N ALA A 155 43.74 23.35 -2.80
CA ALA A 155 44.37 24.06 -3.90
C ALA A 155 44.78 25.48 -3.49
N ALA A 156 43.89 26.23 -2.84
CA ALA A 156 44.18 27.56 -2.32
C ALA A 156 45.34 27.55 -1.30
N ARG A 157 45.39 26.56 -0.40
CA ARG A 157 46.54 26.39 0.52
C ARG A 157 47.84 26.06 -0.23
N ALA A 158 47.78 25.27 -1.29
CA ALA A 158 48.95 24.93 -2.09
C ALA A 158 49.48 26.15 -2.84
N GLU A 159 48.59 26.95 -3.43
CA GLU A 159 48.90 28.22 -4.09
C GLU A 159 49.56 29.20 -3.11
N GLY A 160 48.97 29.45 -1.94
CA GLY A 160 49.58 30.32 -0.93
C GLY A 160 50.95 29.83 -0.44
N ARG A 161 51.19 28.50 -0.39
CA ARG A 161 52.53 27.96 -0.09
C ARG A 161 53.51 28.19 -1.24
N ALA A 162 53.07 28.06 -2.49
CA ALA A 162 53.88 28.33 -3.67
C ALA A 162 54.27 29.82 -3.73
N GLU A 163 53.31 30.72 -3.53
CA GLU A 163 53.57 32.17 -3.42
C GLU A 163 54.57 32.48 -2.30
N GLY A 164 54.40 31.86 -1.12
CA GLY A 164 55.33 32.02 0.00
C GLY A 164 56.72 31.41 -0.24
N LEU A 165 56.86 30.43 -1.14
CA LEU A 165 58.16 29.92 -1.59
C LEU A 165 58.80 30.88 -2.60
N LEU A 166 58.04 31.34 -3.60
CA LEU A 166 58.49 32.33 -4.57
C LEU A 166 59.00 33.59 -3.87
N ALA A 167 58.23 34.15 -2.94
CA ALA A 167 58.62 35.33 -2.15
C ALA A 167 59.95 35.14 -1.38
N ARG A 168 60.31 33.90 -0.99
CA ARG A 168 61.58 33.59 -0.31
C ARG A 168 62.74 33.37 -1.28
N ILE A 169 62.47 32.91 -2.49
CA ILE A 169 63.48 32.62 -3.51
C ILE A 169 63.81 33.89 -4.29
N THR A 170 62.82 34.71 -4.64
CA THR A 170 63.00 35.91 -5.49
C THR A 170 64.12 36.83 -5.02
N PRO A 171 64.23 37.21 -3.72
CA PRO A 171 65.34 38.07 -3.27
C PRO A 171 66.72 37.43 -3.48
N ARG A 172 66.83 36.12 -3.25
CA ARG A 172 68.09 35.38 -3.45
C ARG A 172 68.44 35.23 -4.92
N ALA A 173 67.43 35.06 -5.78
CA ALA A 173 67.64 35.00 -7.22
C ALA A 173 68.14 36.36 -7.75
N VAL A 174 67.59 37.47 -7.25
CA VAL A 174 68.08 38.81 -7.58
C VAL A 174 69.52 39.01 -7.11
N GLU A 175 69.85 38.65 -5.85
CA GLU A 175 71.23 38.70 -5.35
C GLU A 175 72.20 37.84 -6.19
N ALA A 176 71.77 36.67 -6.66
CA ALA A 176 72.62 35.80 -7.49
C ALA A 176 72.88 36.39 -8.89
N VAL A 177 71.90 37.08 -9.49
CA VAL A 177 72.05 37.73 -10.80
C VAL A 177 72.97 38.96 -10.68
N ASP A 178 72.90 39.72 -9.60
CA ASP A 178 73.81 40.84 -9.35
C ASP A 178 75.28 40.40 -9.25
N VAL A 179 75.55 39.19 -8.75
CA VAL A 179 76.92 38.63 -8.68
C VAL A 179 77.49 38.30 -10.06
N ASP A 180 76.66 37.90 -11.03
CA ASP A 180 77.12 37.63 -12.41
C ASP A 180 77.40 38.93 -13.19
N SER A 181 76.72 40.04 -12.87
CA SER A 181 77.04 41.36 -13.43
C SER A 181 78.47 41.80 -13.10
N ASP A 182 79.01 41.42 -11.94
CA ASP A 182 80.41 41.69 -11.57
C ASP A 182 81.40 40.73 -12.27
N VAL A 183 80.92 39.60 -12.81
CA VAL A 183 81.72 38.62 -13.56
C VAL A 183 81.81 38.99 -15.05
N GLU A 184 80.77 39.60 -15.64
CA GLU A 184 80.81 40.07 -17.04
C GLU A 184 81.88 41.15 -17.28
N ASP A 185 82.21 41.99 -16.29
CA ASP A 185 83.34 42.94 -16.38
C ASP A 185 84.72 42.25 -16.33
N ALA A 186 84.78 40.96 -15.98
CA ALA A 186 86.02 40.18 -15.90
C ALA A 186 86.24 39.24 -17.10
N VAL A 187 85.25 39.04 -17.97
CA VAL A 187 85.34 38.14 -19.15
C VAL A 187 85.32 38.97 -20.44
N VAL A 188 86.44 39.66 -20.66
CA VAL A 188 86.82 40.20 -21.97
C VAL A 188 87.60 39.12 -22.74
N ASP A 189 87.23 38.95 -24.01
CA ASP A 189 87.90 38.21 -25.09
C ASP A 189 87.94 36.67 -24.96
N GLU A 190 86.91 36.01 -25.49
CA GLU A 190 87.08 34.82 -26.35
C GLU A 190 85.85 34.70 -27.27
N GLU A 191 85.86 35.49 -28.35
CA GLU A 191 85.11 35.17 -29.57
C GLU A 191 85.61 33.82 -30.10
N ASP A 192 84.80 32.77 -29.96
CA ASP A 192 84.88 31.67 -30.91
C ASP A 192 83.49 31.14 -31.25
N ALA A 193 83.25 31.16 -32.56
CA ALA A 193 82.01 30.80 -33.21
C ALA A 193 81.71 29.31 -33.05
N VAL A 194 80.54 29.00 -32.48
CA VAL A 194 79.93 27.67 -32.64
C VAL A 194 78.50 27.87 -33.14
N GLU A 195 78.32 27.62 -34.44
CA GLU A 195 77.02 27.58 -35.10
C GLU A 195 76.16 26.47 -34.47
N PRO A 196 74.91 26.75 -34.04
CA PRO A 196 74.02 25.70 -33.61
C PRO A 196 73.40 25.00 -34.84
N GLU A 197 73.80 23.75 -35.08
CA GLU A 197 73.07 22.83 -35.97
C GLU A 197 71.63 22.65 -35.47
N THR A 198 70.69 23.20 -36.23
CA THR A 198 69.26 22.98 -36.05
C THR A 198 68.89 21.55 -36.46
N ALA A 199 68.96 20.61 -35.52
CA ALA A 199 68.36 19.28 -35.68
C ALA A 199 66.84 19.40 -35.48
N GLY A 200 66.12 19.51 -36.60
CA GLY A 200 64.67 19.37 -36.62
C GLY A 200 64.28 17.92 -36.37
N GLU A 201 63.76 17.64 -35.18
CA GLU A 201 63.10 16.37 -34.87
C GLU A 201 61.61 16.66 -34.62
N THR A 202 60.85 16.64 -35.71
CA THR A 202 59.39 16.65 -35.68
C THR A 202 58.91 15.30 -35.15
N LEU A 203 58.70 15.21 -33.84
CA LEU A 203 57.94 14.11 -33.26
C LEU A 203 56.49 14.24 -33.72
N ALA A 204 56.14 13.42 -34.70
CA ALA A 204 54.77 13.20 -35.13
C ALA A 204 53.98 12.64 -33.95
N GLU A 205 53.09 13.47 -33.42
CA GLU A 205 52.09 13.10 -32.43
C GLU A 205 51.09 12.16 -33.13
N GLU A 206 51.22 10.85 -32.92
CA GLU A 206 50.21 9.87 -33.29
C GLU A 206 48.94 10.12 -32.47
N VAL A 207 48.03 10.91 -33.03
CA VAL A 207 46.66 11.03 -32.55
C VAL A 207 45.94 9.71 -32.85
N PRO A 208 45.51 8.93 -31.84
CA PRO A 208 44.76 7.71 -32.09
C PRO A 208 43.41 8.06 -32.76
N PRO A 209 42.91 7.22 -33.67
CA PRO A 209 41.63 7.47 -34.32
C PRO A 209 40.51 7.51 -33.27
N VAL A 210 39.80 8.62 -33.22
CA VAL A 210 38.52 8.73 -32.52
C VAL A 210 37.57 7.74 -33.20
N VAL A 211 37.35 6.59 -32.56
CA VAL A 211 36.29 5.66 -32.92
C VAL A 211 34.95 6.33 -32.57
N ASP A 212 34.31 6.93 -33.58
CA ASP A 212 32.89 7.30 -33.56
C ASP A 212 32.03 6.03 -33.60
N GLU A 213 32.05 5.25 -32.52
CA GLU A 213 31.00 4.25 -32.25
C GLU A 213 29.94 4.90 -31.36
N VAL A 214 29.18 5.82 -31.95
CA VAL A 214 27.88 6.19 -31.40
C VAL A 214 26.95 5.03 -31.73
N GLU A 215 26.93 4.02 -30.88
CA GLU A 215 25.83 3.06 -30.84
C GLU A 215 24.54 3.87 -30.70
N GLU A 216 23.78 3.91 -31.79
CA GLU A 216 22.44 4.44 -31.86
C GLU A 216 21.56 3.54 -30.98
N VAL A 217 21.56 3.81 -29.68
CA VAL A 217 20.70 3.12 -28.72
C VAL A 217 19.27 3.49 -29.08
N GLU A 218 18.63 2.63 -29.86
CA GLU A 218 17.19 2.58 -30.08
C GLU A 218 16.51 2.44 -28.70
N ARG A 219 16.27 3.58 -28.04
CA ARG A 219 15.46 3.60 -26.83
C ARG A 219 14.02 3.28 -27.21
N PRO A 220 13.44 2.17 -26.75
CA PRO A 220 12.06 1.84 -27.07
C PRO A 220 11.13 2.83 -26.36
N GLY A 221 10.38 3.60 -27.15
CA GLY A 221 8.95 3.82 -26.91
C GLY A 221 8.45 4.59 -25.68
N ALA A 222 9.29 5.24 -24.87
CA ALA A 222 8.80 5.95 -23.67
C ALA A 222 8.02 7.26 -23.95
N TRP A 223 8.17 7.83 -25.16
CA TRP A 223 7.59 9.16 -25.49
C TRP A 223 6.19 9.12 -26.11
N SER A 224 5.64 7.94 -26.44
CA SER A 224 4.29 7.83 -27.01
C SER A 224 3.17 7.95 -25.96
N ALA A 225 3.44 7.63 -24.69
CA ALA A 225 2.44 7.67 -23.61
C ALA A 225 2.05 9.10 -23.18
N VAL A 226 2.95 10.09 -23.31
CA VAL A 226 2.71 11.45 -22.80
C VAL A 226 1.74 12.26 -23.66
N ARG A 227 1.60 11.95 -24.96
CA ARG A 227 0.69 12.71 -25.86
C ARG A 227 -0.79 12.36 -25.72
N GLY A 228 -1.15 11.28 -25.03
CA GLY A 228 -2.54 10.90 -24.83
C GLY A 228 -3.31 11.75 -23.81
N TRP A 229 -2.60 12.40 -22.88
CA TRP A 229 -3.24 13.04 -21.72
C TRP A 229 -3.80 14.44 -22.00
N PHE A 230 -3.32 15.14 -23.03
CA PHE A 230 -3.74 16.53 -23.32
C PHE A 230 -5.00 16.67 -24.19
N ARG A 231 -5.69 15.58 -24.58
CA ARG A 231 -6.90 15.65 -25.43
C ARG A 231 -8.24 15.43 -24.70
N ARG A 232 -8.27 15.40 -23.37
CA ARG A 232 -9.53 15.27 -22.59
C ARG A 232 -9.70 16.37 -21.53
N ARG A 233 -9.51 17.61 -21.91
CA ARG A 233 -9.98 18.78 -21.16
C ARG A 233 -10.54 19.79 -22.14
#